data_AF-A0A965EKC7-F1
#
_entry.id   AF-A0A965EKC7-F1
#
_cell.length_a   1.000
_cell.length_b   1.000
_cell.length_c   1.000
_cell.angle_alpha   90.00
_cell.angle_beta   90.00
_cell.angle_gamma   90.00
#
_symmetry.space_group_name_H-M   'P 1'
#
loop_
_entity.id
_entity.type
_entity.pdbx_description
1 polymer ?
#
loop_
_entity_poly.entity_id
_entity_poly.type
_entity_poly.pdbx_seq_one_letter_code
_entity_poly.pdbx_strand_id
1 'polypeptide(L)' 'MAKKYKTVMLIDDNEIDNLINQKMIEAAAIAENIYTHTGAKSAIEFLKNMEKTGVADQVLPDVIFLDID' A
#
# COMPACT_ATOMS: atom_id res chain seq x y z
N MET A 1 -1.61 13.69 -16.55
CA MET A 1 -0.34 13.60 -15.81
C MET A 1 -0.17 12.17 -15.35
N ALA A 2 1.00 11.56 -15.52
CA ALA A 2 1.25 10.22 -14.99
C ALA A 2 1.35 10.30 -13.47
N LYS A 3 0.71 9.36 -12.76
CA LYS A 3 0.85 9.26 -11.30
C LYS A 3 2.30 8.88 -10.95
N LYS A 4 2.79 9.33 -9.80
CA LYS A 4 4.19 9.15 -9.40
C LYS A 4 4.51 7.70 -9.03
N TYR A 5 3.56 7.03 -8.38
CA TYR A 5 3.62 5.62 -8.04
C TYR A 5 2.43 4.92 -8.69
N LYS A 6 2.62 3.68 -9.10
CA LYS A 6 1.53 2.81 -9.52
C LYS A 6 0.81 2.27 -8.29
N THR A 7 1.56 1.74 -7.32
CA THR A 7 1.00 1.12 -6.12
C THR A 7 1.72 1.62 -4.87
N VAL A 8 0.94 2.04 -3.88
CA VAL A 8 1.42 2.38 -2.53
C VAL A 8 0.83 1.39 -1.53
N MET A 9 1.61 1.00 -0.52
CA MET A 9 1.12 0.24 0.62
C MET A 9 1.30 1.04 1.92
N LEU A 10 0.28 1.06 2.77
CA LEU A 10 0.28 1.61 4.12
C LEU A 10 0.17 0.46 5.13
N ILE A 11 1.02 0.47 6.14
CA ILE A 11 1.02 -0.51 7.23
C ILE A 11 1.09 0.26 8.54
N ASP A 12 0.02 0.22 9.31
CA ASP A 12 -0.17 1.00 10.54
C ASP A 12 -1.29 0.29 11.33
N ASP A 13 -1.15 0.08 12.63
CA ASP A 13 -2.13 -0.69 13.40
C ASP A 13 -3.45 0.08 13.65
N ASN A 14 -3.46 1.39 13.42
CA ASN A 14 -4.61 2.26 13.52
C ASN A 14 -5.36 2.39 12.18
N GLU A 15 -6.60 1.91 12.16
CA GLU A 15 -7.48 1.99 10.98
C GLU A 15 -7.81 3.44 10.58
N ILE A 16 -7.90 4.34 11.57
CA ILE A 16 -8.22 5.75 11.31
C ILE A 16 -7.05 6.45 10.62
N ASP A 17 -5.82 6.17 11.05
CA ASP A 17 -4.63 6.79 10.47
C ASP A 17 -4.40 6.27 9.05
N ASN A 18 -4.58 4.96 8.83
CA ASN A 18 -4.61 4.38 7.47
C ASN A 18 -5.65 5.06 6.56
N LEU A 19 -6.87 5.29 7.05
CA LEU A 19 -7.93 5.93 6.27
C LEU A 19 -7.57 7.38 5.91
N ILE A 20 -7.04 8.15 6.87
CA ILE A 20 -6.61 9.53 6.65
C ILE A 20 -5.48 9.57 5.61
N ASN A 21 -4.46 8.74 5.79
CA ASN A 21 -3.30 8.67 4.90
C ASN A 21 -3.71 8.24 3.48
N GLN A 22 -4.62 7.27 3.36
CA GLN A 22 -5.18 6.86 2.07
C GLN A 22 -5.88 8.04 1.38
N LYS A 23 -6.77 8.76 2.08
CA LYS A 23 -7.50 9.92 1.52
C LYS A 23 -6.54 11.02 1.08
N MET A 24 -5.45 11.23 1.83
CA MET A 24 -4.45 12.23 1.51
C MET A 24 -3.68 11.88 0.22
N ILE A 25 -3.29 10.61 0.04
CA ILE A 25 -2.62 10.13 -1.18
C ILE A 25 -3.57 10.15 -2.39
N GLU A 26 -4.85 9.80 -2.20
CA GLU A 26 -5.90 9.90 -3.23
C GLU A 26 -6.07 11.35 -3.70
N ALA A 27 -6.22 12.29 -2.75
CA ALA A 27 -6.42 13.71 -3.04
C ALA A 27 -5.22 14.35 -3.74
N ALA A 28 -4.00 13.90 -3.42
CA ALA A 28 -2.78 14.34 -4.06
C ALA A 28 -2.52 13.66 -5.43
N ALA A 29 -3.36 12.69 -5.83
CA ALA A 29 -3.28 11.94 -7.08
C ALA A 29 -1.90 11.28 -7.33
N ILE A 30 -1.23 10.83 -6.27
CA ILE A 30 0.15 10.33 -6.33
C ILE A 30 0.21 8.85 -6.75
N ALA A 31 -0.81 8.05 -6.42
CA ALA A 31 -0.83 6.59 -6.62
C ALA A 31 -2.05 6.09 -7.41
N GLU A 32 -1.90 5.02 -8.20
CA GLU A 32 -3.04 4.36 -8.87
C GLU A 32 -3.79 3.43 -7.92
N ASN A 33 -3.06 2.60 -7.19
CA ASN A 33 -3.58 1.67 -6.21
C ASN A 33 -3.00 2.00 -4.83
N ILE A 34 -3.83 1.88 -3.79
CA ILE A 34 -3.42 2.05 -2.40
C ILE A 34 -3.91 0.82 -1.63
N TYR A 35 -2.99 0.11 -0.98
CA TYR A 35 -3.29 -1.02 -0.11
C TYR A 35 -3.02 -0.63 1.34
N THR A 36 -3.90 -1.02 2.25
CA THR A 36 -3.78 -0.71 3.68
C THR A 36 -3.80 -1.98 4.49
N HIS A 37 -2.93 -2.09 5.49
CA HIS A 37 -2.86 -3.23 6.39
C HIS A 37 -2.70 -2.77 7.83
N THR A 38 -3.49 -3.35 8.74
CA THR A 38 -3.41 -3.07 10.18
C THR A 38 -2.31 -3.83 10.92
N GLY A 39 -1.40 -4.47 10.18
CA GLY A 39 -0.31 -5.19 10.81
C GLY A 39 0.62 -5.89 9.84
N ALA A 40 1.85 -6.13 10.28
CA ALA A 40 2.92 -6.70 9.47
C ALA A 40 2.57 -8.10 8.92
N LYS A 41 1.84 -8.92 9.68
CA LYS A 41 1.50 -10.29 9.24
C LYS A 41 0.61 -10.29 8.00
N SER A 42 -0.44 -9.46 7.98
CA SER A 42 -1.36 -9.38 6.85
C SER A 42 -0.69 -8.77 5.62
N ALA A 43 0.17 -7.76 5.82
CA ALA A 43 0.98 -7.17 4.76
C ALA A 43 1.95 -8.18 4.13
N ILE A 44 2.68 -8.94 4.95
CA ILE A 44 3.63 -9.96 4.46
C ILE A 44 2.89 -11.07 3.70
N GLU A 45 1.73 -11.52 4.21
CA GLU A 45 0.92 -12.52 3.53
C GLU A 45 0.42 -12.03 2.17
N PHE A 46 -0.01 -10.77 2.10
CA PHE A 46 -0.39 -10.11 0.86
C PHE A 46 0.75 -10.11 -0.17
N LEU A 47 1.95 -9.67 0.23
CA LEU A 47 3.14 -9.66 -0.64
C LEU A 47 3.49 -11.06 -1.15
N LYS A 48 3.46 -12.08 -0.27
CA LYS A 48 3.72 -13.48 -0.65
C LYS A 48 2.69 -14.03 -1.63
N ASN A 49 1.42 -13.64 -1.48
CA ASN A 49 0.36 -14.09 -2.37
C ASN A 49 0.49 -13.45 -3.76
N MET A 50 0.91 -12.18 -3.82
CA MET A 50 1.19 -11.48 -5.08
C MET A 50 2.38 -12.06 -5.84
N GLU A 51 3.45 -12.41 -5.13
CA GLU A 51 4.62 -13.07 -5.73
C GLU A 51 4.24 -14.39 -6.42
N LYS A 52 3.41 -15.21 -5.75
CA LYS A 52 2.99 -16.52 -6.26
C LYS A 52 2.08 -16.47 -7.48
N THR A 53 1.36 -15.38 -7.70
CA THR A 53 0.39 -15.26 -8.81
C THR A 53 1.05 -14.85 -10.13
N GLY A 54 2.36 -14.57 -10.16
CA GLY A 54 3.08 -14.21 -11.38
C GLY A 54 2.75 -12.83 -11.94
N VAL A 55 2.01 -12.02 -11.17
CA VAL A 55 1.65 -10.62 -11.49
C VAL A 55 2.52 -9.61 -10.73
N ALA A 56 3.60 -10.07 -10.10
CA ALA A 56 4.44 -9.28 -9.20
C ALA A 56 4.84 -7.91 -9.79
N ASP A 57 5.24 -7.86 -11.06
CA ASP A 57 5.64 -6.62 -11.75
C ASP A 57 4.50 -5.61 -11.96
N GLN A 58 3.24 -6.04 -11.80
CA GLN A 58 2.07 -5.18 -12.00
C GLN A 58 1.44 -4.68 -10.70
N VAL A 59 1.64 -5.38 -9.58
CA VAL A 59 0.87 -5.14 -8.36
C VAL A 59 1.71 -5.01 -7.09
N LEU A 60 3.01 -5.29 -7.14
CA LEU A 60 3.89 -4.99 -6.01
C LEU A 60 3.87 -3.48 -5.72
N PRO A 61 3.85 -3.08 -4.44
CA PRO A 61 3.94 -1.67 -4.08
C PRO A 61 5.31 -1.09 -4.47
N ASP A 62 5.30 0.07 -5.11
CA ASP A 62 6.50 0.84 -5.42
C ASP A 62 7.11 1.46 -4.16
N VAL A 63 6.26 1.73 -3.16
CA VAL A 63 6.65 2.28 -1.86
C VAL A 63 5.73 1.72 -0.77
N ILE A 64 6.33 1.43 0.38
CA ILE A 64 5.64 1.00 1.60
C ILE A 64 5.87 2.07 2.67
N PHE A 65 4.79 2.63 3.19
CA PHE A 65 4.80 3.43 4.40
C PHE A 65 4.50 2.51 5.56
N LEU A 66 5.49 2.30 6.42
CA LEU A 66 5.41 1.43 7.57
C LEU A 66 5.52 2.29 8.83
N ASP A 67 4.49 2.21 9.67
CA ASP A 67 4.56 2.68 11.04
C ASP A 67 5.29 1.66 11.92
N ILE A 68 6.14 2.14 12.82
CA ILE A 68 7.05 1.32 13.64
C ILE A 68 6.80 1.44 15.14
N ASP A 69 5.81 2.24 15.52
CA ASP A 69 5.45 2.49 16.91
C ASP A 69 5.04 1.22 17.68
#